data_AF-A0A218QSR8-F1
#
_entry.id   AF-A0A218QSR8-F1
#
_cell.length_a   1.000
_cell.length_b   1.000
_cell.length_c   1.000
_cell.angle_alpha   90.00
_cell.angle_beta   90.00
_cell.angle_gamma   90.00
#
_symmetry.space_group_name_H-M   'P 1'
#
loop_
_entity.id
_entity.type
_entity.pdbx_description
1 polymer ?
#
loop_
_entity_poly.entity_id
_entity_poly.type
_entity_poly.pdbx_seq_one_letter_code
_entity_poly.pdbx_strand_id
1 'polypeptide(L)' 'MRNMEEYSYPIPDPAWDYAKTWHSLQEIKVDYERLLKYLADIEKATLETDAELKNRLGTIERRLNSTRQLLDD' A
#
# COMPACT_ATOMS: atom_id res chain seq x y z
N MET A 1 -9.84 15.49 -13.37
CA MET A 1 -9.46 14.88 -12.08
C MET A 1 -10.33 13.65 -11.90
N ARG A 2 -9.74 12.46 -11.85
CA ARG A 2 -10.52 11.22 -11.62
C ARG A 2 -10.88 11.24 -10.13
N ASN A 3 -12.17 11.34 -9.80
CA ASN A 3 -12.64 11.17 -8.43
C ASN A 3 -12.23 9.76 -8.01
N MET A 4 -11.18 9.65 -7.19
CA MET A 4 -10.89 8.41 -6.48
C MET A 4 -12.01 8.32 -5.45
N GLU A 5 -13.04 7.54 -5.73
CA GLU A 5 -14.03 7.21 -4.72
C GLU A 5 -13.24 6.64 -3.53
N GLU A 6 -13.28 7.34 -2.39
CA GLU A 6 -12.84 6.76 -1.12
C GLU A 6 -13.78 5.60 -0.85
N TYR A 7 -13.40 4.41 -1.31
CA TYR A 7 -14.07 3.18 -0.93
C TYR A 7 -13.85 3.02 0.58
N SER A 8 -14.82 3.50 1.36
CA SER A 8 -14.92 3.22 2.78
C SER A 8 -15.43 1.80 2.90
N TYR A 9 -14.50 0.87 2.81
CA TYR A 9 -14.83 -0.52 2.97
C TYR A 9 -15.09 -0.81 4.47
N PRO A 10 -16.07 -1.68 4.80
CA PRO A 10 -16.38 -2.00 6.19
C PRO A 10 -15.19 -2.69 6.87
N ILE A 11 -15.05 -2.50 8.18
CA ILE A 11 -14.12 -3.30 8.99
C ILE A 11 -14.63 -4.75 8.97
N PRO A 12 -13.83 -5.73 8.51
CA PRO A 12 -14.26 -7.12 8.47
C PRO A 12 -14.43 -7.65 9.89
N ASP A 13 -15.33 -8.61 10.06
CA ASP A 13 -15.39 -9.38 11.31
C ASP A 13 -14.06 -10.13 11.48
N PRO A 14 -13.43 -10.09 12.67
CA PRO A 14 -12.19 -10.84 12.92
C PRO A 14 -12.29 -12.35 12.65
N ALA A 15 -13.50 -12.91 12.67
CA ALA A 15 -13.76 -14.31 12.35
C ALA A 15 -13.80 -14.62 10.85
N TRP A 16 -13.75 -13.61 9.97
CA TRP A 16 -13.66 -13.85 8.53
C TRP A 16 -12.29 -14.41 8.16
N ASP A 17 -12.28 -15.46 7.35
CA ASP A 17 -11.06 -16.10 6.85
C ASP A 17 -10.09 -15.09 6.21
N TYR A 18 -10.62 -14.09 5.52
CA TYR A 18 -9.85 -13.05 4.85
C TYR A 18 -9.63 -11.76 5.66
N ALA A 19 -10.02 -11.70 6.94
CA ALA A 19 -9.88 -10.48 7.76
C ALA A 19 -8.41 -10.01 7.84
N LYS A 20 -7.47 -10.94 8.02
CA LYS A 20 -6.03 -10.63 8.05
C LYS A 20 -5.53 -10.08 6.73
N THR A 21 -5.87 -10.76 5.63
CA THR A 21 -5.52 -10.33 4.27
C THR A 21 -6.08 -8.95 3.97
N TRP A 22 -7.34 -8.71 4.33
CA TRP A 22 -8.00 -7.42 4.20
C TRP A 22 -7.26 -6.30 4.92
N HIS A 23 -6.99 -6.46 6.22
CA HIS A 23 -6.27 -5.45 6.99
C HIS A 23 -4.89 -5.17 6.41
N SER A 24 -4.17 -6.21 6.01
CA SER A 24 -2.87 -6.08 5.37
C SER A 24 -2.94 -5.25 4.08
N LEU A 25 -3.96 -5.49 3.23
CA LEU A 25 -4.17 -4.72 2.00
C LEU A 25 -4.57 -3.27 2.27
N GLN A 26 -5.38 -2.98 3.30
CA GLN A 26 -5.72 -1.61 3.68
C GLN A 26 -4.49 -0.80 4.09
N GLU A 27 -3.61 -1.40 4.88
CA GLU A 27 -2.37 -0.74 5.29
C GLU A 27 -1.42 -0.51 4.10
N ILE A 28 -1.34 -1.48 3.18
CA ILE A 28 -0.56 -1.34 1.94
C ILE A 28 -1.14 -0.24 1.04
N LYS A 29 -2.47 -0.12 0.95
CA LYS A 29 -3.14 0.97 0.23
C LYS A 29 -2.74 2.33 0.79
N VAL A 30 -2.74 2.50 2.11
CA VAL A 30 -2.31 3.76 2.76
C VAL A 30 -0.86 4.10 2.42
N ASP A 31 0.04 3.11 2.38
CA ASP A 31 1.44 3.34 2.00
C ASP A 31 1.58 3.72 0.51
N TYR A 32 0.81 3.10 -0.38
CA TYR A 32 0.74 3.50 -1.79
C TYR A 32 0.23 4.93 -1.94
N GLU A 33 -0.83 5.32 -1.23
CA GLU A 33 -1.38 6.68 -1.27
C GLU A 33 -0.36 7.71 -0.78
N ARG A 34 0.38 7.39 0.29
CA ARG A 34 1.48 8.23 0.78
C ARG A 34 2.61 8.35 -0.25
N LEU A 35 2.96 7.26 -0.93
CA LEU A 35 3.98 7.28 -1.98
C LEU A 35 3.54 8.09 -3.20
N LEU A 36 2.27 7.97 -3.61
CA LEU A 36 1.69 8.76 -4.70
C LEU A 36 1.65 10.25 -4.34
N LYS A 37 1.29 10.59 -3.10
CA LYS A 37 1.35 11.96 -2.60
C LYS A 37 2.78 12.50 -2.64
N TYR A 38 3.74 11.72 -2.13
CA TYR A 38 5.15 12.08 -2.21
C TYR A 38 5.57 12.35 -3.65
N LEU A 39 5.27 11.44 -4.59
CA LEU A 39 5.53 11.61 -6.03
C LEU A 39 4.88 12.86 -6.63
N ALA A 40 3.68 13.24 -6.17
CA ALA A 40 3.01 14.46 -6.61
C ALA A 40 3.70 15.73 -6.09
N ASP A 41 4.36 15.65 -4.93
CA ASP A 41 5.04 16.78 -4.28
C ASP A 41 6.48 16.99 -4.83
N ILE A 42 7.15 15.94 -5.34
CA ILE A 42 8.48 16.05 -5.97
C ILE A 42 8.38 16.44 -7.45
N GLU A 43 8.58 17.74 -7.73
CA GLU A 43 8.57 18.28 -9.10
C GLU A 43 9.77 17.84 -9.96
N LYS A 44 10.90 17.46 -9.33
CA LYS A 44 12.13 17.02 -10.00
C LYS A 44 12.74 15.82 -9.31
N ALA A 45 13.05 14.79 -10.09
CA ALA A 45 13.80 13.64 -9.62
C ALA A 45 15.28 14.01 -9.35
N THR A 46 15.79 13.54 -8.22
CA THR A 46 17.20 13.49 -7.85
C THR A 46 17.61 12.05 -7.57
N LEU A 47 18.91 11.78 -7.50
CA LEU A 47 19.40 10.45 -7.10
C LEU A 47 18.91 10.03 -5.71
N GLU A 48 18.75 10.99 -4.80
CA GLU A 48 18.22 10.76 -3.46
C GLU A 48 16.73 10.42 -3.49
N THR A 49 15.93 11.16 -4.27
CA THR A 49 14.51 10.84 -4.40
C THR A 49 14.31 9.47 -5.06
N ASP A 50 15.14 9.10 -6.04
CA ASP A 50 15.09 7.79 -6.67
C ASP A 50 15.45 6.65 -5.71
N ALA A 51 16.45 6.85 -4.86
CA ALA A 51 16.82 5.88 -3.83
C ALA A 51 15.69 5.68 -2.80
N GLU A 52 15.07 6.78 -2.36
CA GLU A 52 13.94 6.75 -1.44
C GLU A 52 12.72 6.05 -2.06
N LEU A 53 12.41 6.35 -3.33
CA LEU A 53 11.33 5.69 -4.07
C LEU A 53 11.55 4.17 -4.16
N LYS A 54 12.77 3.74 -4.51
CA LYS A 54 13.13 2.31 -4.55
C LYS A 54 12.95 1.65 -3.20
N ASN A 55 13.37 2.30 -2.11
CA ASN A 55 13.23 1.77 -0.76
C ASN A 55 11.76 1.61 -0.35
N ARG A 56 10.93 2.62 -0.62
CA ARG A 56 9.48 2.58 -0.35
C ARG A 56 8.78 1.50 -1.16
N LEU A 57 9.06 1.44 -2.47
CA LEU A 57 8.51 0.41 -3.35
C LEU A 57 8.92 -1.00 -2.90
N GLY A 58 10.20 -1.21 -2.56
CA GLY A 58 10.67 -2.50 -2.05
C GLY A 58 10.05 -2.88 -0.70
N THR A 59 9.71 -1.90 0.13
CA THR A 59 8.96 -2.16 1.38
C THR A 59 7.54 -2.61 1.08
N ILE A 60 6.85 -1.91 0.18
CA ILE A 60 5.50 -2.29 -0.25
C ILE A 60 5.49 -3.69 -0.88
N GLU A 61 6.46 -3.99 -1.74
CA GLU A 61 6.62 -5.31 -2.36
C GLU A 61 6.79 -6.42 -1.31
N ARG A 62 7.66 -6.23 -0.31
CA ARG A 62 7.82 -7.19 0.79
C ARG A 62 6.52 -7.43 1.53
N ARG A 63 5.77 -6.36 1.82
CA ARG A 63 4.48 -6.45 2.51
C ARG A 63 3.45 -7.21 1.67
N LEU A 64 3.34 -6.91 0.38
CA LEU A 64 2.47 -7.65 -0.56
C LEU A 64 2.82 -9.14 -0.61
N ASN A 65 4.11 -9.47 -0.62
CA ASN A 65 4.56 -10.86 -0.60
C ASN A 65 4.16 -11.56 0.70
N SER A 66 4.29 -10.91 1.86
CA SER A 66 3.80 -11.43 3.13
C SER A 66 2.28 -11.57 3.16
N THR A 67 1.53 -10.62 2.59
CA THR A 67 0.07 -10.73 2.46
C THR A 67 -0.34 -11.92 1.60
N ARG A 68 0.39 -12.18 0.50
CA ARG A 68 0.15 -13.34 -0.36
C ARG A 68 0.38 -14.65 0.40
N GLN A 69 1.42 -14.73 1.22
CA GLN A 69 1.70 -15.92 2.03
C GLN A 69 0.56 -16.27 3.00
N LEU A 70 -0.22 -15.28 3.48
CA LEU A 70 -1.42 -15.53 4.29
C LEU A 70 -2.51 -16.34 3.56
N LEU A 71 -2.42 -16.47 2.24
CA LEU A 71 -3.34 -17.25 1.40
C LEU A 71 -2.80 -18.66 1.10
N ASP A 72 -1.52 -18.89 1.35
CA ASP A 72 -0.85 -20.17 1.13
C ASP A 72 -0.83 -21.04 2.42
N ASP A 73 -1.22 -20.46 3.56
CA ASP A 73 -1.35 -21.07 4.89
C ASP A 73 -2.77 -21.63 5.13
#